data_AF-A0AAV9GN78-F1
#
_entry.id   AF-A0AAV9GN78-F1
#
_cell.length_a   1.000
_cell.length_b   1.000
_cell.length_c   1.000
_cell.angle_alpha   90.00
_cell.angle_beta   90.00
_cell.angle_gamma   90.00
#
_symmetry.space_group_name_H-M   'P 1'
#
loop_
_entity.id
_entity.type
_entity.pdbx_description
1 polymer ?
#
loop_
_entity_poly.entity_id
_entity_poly.type
_entity_poly.pdbx_seq_one_letter_code
_entity_poly.pdbx_strand_id
1 'polypeptide(L)'
;MPAVVEKLRTKARADHRARIPMNKLDAAHREVLIRAINNVLATENAVFTYAQIIDGLPIGDVAYDRRNPNLYGDDHPLDSGHEELCPGVLDKAREVVPKWDPVMLAFDPKVINAFQRASPGTKMFNTRLIEMVAVSLHQLAVILHQLGFRMHRPESDIEYVTNWTMSKPDYEDEYWEPIKPYPTVFTHPYYSDWEVYPEGVVDMIGYWVEDRIFGGVVLFDRRAELDEDGNLTGEPTNIYLQPARAKVTCRVTQLLDHQQKALVDFLLATKSETGVNQEDASPVPCPLPIIVDDRNRTRVSPEDALVVRGIYRDIWERTPLTTEEWRIQKRRPQDWIDYPEIAAQGLVLNTRNADVPLPDNRLKRYLEGKEEVPDGPIKRMFDEYKELVGYDQDAERNVRQRTESNVELEAAEEGSAKQQEGESEQGSEVKGGEAEDGTAQRETEKAHVVKVDTLESLQDFLSAGRGGSPSPAS
;
A
#
# COMPACT_ATOMS: atom_id res chain seq x y z
N MET A 1 16.94 -9.02 9.01
CA MET A 1 15.64 -9.09 8.29
C MET A 1 14.79 -10.32 8.62
N PRO A 2 15.31 -11.58 8.66
CA PRO A 2 14.47 -12.76 8.86
C PRO A 2 13.64 -12.76 10.17
N ALA A 3 14.20 -12.24 11.26
CA ALA A 3 13.50 -12.16 12.56
C ALA A 3 12.34 -11.13 12.55
N VAL A 4 12.48 -10.01 11.84
CA VAL A 4 11.42 -8.98 11.72
C VAL A 4 10.26 -9.51 10.89
N VAL A 5 10.59 -10.11 9.73
CA VAL A 5 9.61 -10.75 8.84
C VAL A 5 8.81 -11.80 9.60
N GLU A 6 9.47 -12.66 10.39
CA GLU A 6 8.77 -13.70 11.15
C GLU A 6 7.85 -13.14 12.25
N LYS A 7 8.28 -12.08 12.94
CA LYS A 7 7.42 -11.41 13.94
C LYS A 7 6.22 -10.73 13.29
N LEU A 8 6.42 -10.01 12.18
CA LEU A 8 5.33 -9.39 11.42
C LEU A 8 4.35 -10.44 10.88
N ARG A 9 4.86 -11.55 10.33
CA ARG A 9 4.06 -12.69 9.89
C ARG A 9 3.24 -13.29 11.03
N THR A 10 3.85 -13.46 12.20
CA THR A 10 3.15 -13.97 13.39
C THR A 10 2.01 -13.05 13.80
N LYS A 11 2.26 -11.73 13.81
CA LYS A 11 1.24 -10.72 14.09
C LYS A 11 0.13 -10.72 13.04
N ALA A 12 0.48 -10.75 11.76
CA ALA A 12 -0.47 -10.78 10.65
C ALA A 12 -1.41 -11.99 10.74
N ARG A 13 -0.86 -13.18 11.00
CA ARG A 13 -1.64 -14.40 11.20
C ARG A 13 -2.53 -14.32 12.44
N ALA A 14 -2.04 -13.74 13.53
CA ALA A 14 -2.83 -13.56 14.75
C ALA A 14 -4.03 -12.63 14.51
N ASP A 15 -3.80 -11.48 13.87
CA ASP A 15 -4.85 -10.51 13.52
C ASP A 15 -5.87 -11.14 12.58
N HIS A 16 -5.41 -11.83 11.55
CA HIS A 16 -6.27 -12.51 10.59
C HIS A 16 -7.17 -13.55 11.26
N ARG A 17 -6.61 -14.37 12.18
CA ARG A 17 -7.39 -15.37 12.94
C ARG A 17 -8.36 -14.76 13.93
N ALA A 18 -8.09 -13.56 14.42
CA ALA A 18 -8.94 -12.83 15.35
C ALA A 18 -10.12 -12.12 14.66
N ARG A 19 -10.15 -12.06 13.33
CA ARG A 19 -11.24 -11.43 12.58
C ARG A 19 -12.59 -12.06 12.93
N ILE A 20 -13.61 -11.20 13.03
CA ILE A 20 -14.99 -11.59 13.31
C ILE A 20 -15.88 -11.29 12.09
N PRO A 21 -16.93 -12.09 11.86
CA PRO A 21 -17.79 -11.95 10.68
C PRO A 21 -18.57 -10.63 10.69
N MET A 22 -18.86 -10.11 9.50
CA MET A 22 -19.62 -8.86 9.30
C MET A 22 -21.00 -8.87 9.97
N ASN A 23 -21.60 -10.05 10.14
CA ASN A 23 -22.90 -10.21 10.79
C ASN A 23 -22.92 -9.86 12.29
N LYS A 24 -21.77 -9.52 12.89
CA LYS A 24 -21.68 -8.96 14.24
C LYS A 24 -22.07 -7.48 14.32
N LEU A 25 -22.10 -6.76 13.20
CA LEU A 25 -22.66 -5.42 13.13
C LEU A 25 -24.15 -5.43 13.44
N ASP A 26 -24.66 -4.36 14.06
CA ASP A 26 -26.11 -4.15 14.12
C ASP A 26 -26.71 -3.95 12.72
N ALA A 27 -28.03 -4.12 12.64
CA ALA A 27 -28.76 -4.10 11.38
C ALA A 27 -28.55 -2.79 10.59
N ALA A 28 -28.48 -1.65 11.26
CA ALA A 28 -28.36 -0.34 10.60
C ALA A 28 -26.97 -0.17 9.99
N HIS A 29 -25.91 -0.41 10.76
CA HIS A 29 -24.53 -0.33 10.25
C HIS A 29 -24.27 -1.36 9.15
N ARG A 30 -24.80 -2.58 9.31
CA ARG A 30 -24.69 -3.64 8.30
C ARG A 30 -25.37 -3.23 6.98
N GLU A 31 -26.57 -2.66 7.04
CA GLU A 31 -27.28 -2.23 5.82
C GLU A 31 -26.51 -1.11 5.09
N VAL A 32 -25.98 -0.14 5.83
CA VAL A 32 -25.17 0.94 5.25
C VAL A 32 -23.92 0.39 4.58
N LEU A 33 -23.21 -0.53 5.24
CA LEU A 33 -22.01 -1.14 4.67
C LEU A 33 -22.32 -1.96 3.41
N ILE A 34 -23.38 -2.77 3.42
CA ILE A 34 -23.81 -3.54 2.24
C ILE A 34 -24.14 -2.61 1.07
N ARG A 35 -24.83 -1.49 1.35
CA ARG A 35 -25.14 -0.49 0.33
C ARG A 35 -23.87 0.15 -0.24
N ALA A 36 -22.95 0.56 0.62
CA ALA A 36 -21.70 1.17 0.22
C ALA A 36 -20.84 0.24 -0.64
N ILE A 37 -20.71 -1.03 -0.27
CA ILE A 37 -20.01 -2.06 -1.07
C ILE A 37 -20.70 -2.20 -2.43
N ASN A 38 -22.02 -2.34 -2.46
CA ASN A 38 -22.77 -2.50 -3.70
C ASN A 38 -22.67 -1.27 -4.63
N ASN A 39 -22.64 -0.05 -4.08
CA ASN A 39 -22.44 1.15 -4.88
C ASN A 39 -21.07 1.12 -5.58
N VAL A 40 -20.02 0.69 -4.89
CA VAL A 40 -18.69 0.54 -5.52
C VAL A 40 -18.68 -0.60 -6.55
N LEU A 41 -19.19 -1.78 -6.20
CA LEU A 41 -19.22 -2.94 -7.09
C LEU A 41 -20.07 -2.74 -8.35
N ALA A 42 -21.04 -1.82 -8.31
CA ALA A 42 -21.85 -1.47 -9.47
C ALA A 42 -21.11 -0.54 -10.47
N THR A 43 -19.95 0.01 -10.10
CA THR A 43 -19.17 0.87 -11.01
C THR A 43 -18.50 0.04 -12.11
N GLU A 44 -18.40 0.62 -13.30
CA GLU A 44 -17.70 -0.02 -14.43
C GLU A 44 -16.23 -0.31 -14.07
N ASN A 45 -15.57 0.60 -13.35
CA ASN A 45 -14.19 0.41 -12.90
C ASN A 45 -14.03 -0.80 -11.96
N ALA A 46 -14.93 -1.00 -11.01
CA ALA A 46 -14.88 -2.17 -10.12
C ALA A 46 -15.14 -3.47 -10.90
N VAL A 47 -16.18 -3.51 -11.73
CA VAL A 47 -16.49 -4.67 -12.57
C VAL A 47 -15.31 -5.04 -13.47
N PHE A 48 -14.71 -4.04 -14.13
CA PHE A 48 -13.54 -4.24 -14.99
C PHE A 48 -12.29 -4.69 -14.22
N THR A 49 -12.08 -4.19 -13.00
CA THR A 49 -10.96 -4.61 -12.14
C THR A 49 -11.11 -6.08 -11.72
N TYR A 50 -12.30 -6.49 -11.26
CA TYR A 50 -12.55 -7.90 -10.90
C TYR A 50 -12.59 -8.82 -12.12
N ALA A 51 -12.99 -8.32 -13.28
CA ALA A 51 -12.93 -9.06 -14.55
C ALA A 51 -11.49 -9.50 -14.85
N GLN A 52 -10.49 -8.64 -14.66
CA GLN A 52 -9.08 -9.03 -14.86
C GLN A 52 -8.63 -10.15 -13.90
N ILE A 53 -9.13 -10.18 -12.66
CA ILE A 53 -8.86 -11.31 -11.74
C ILE A 53 -9.49 -12.61 -12.23
N ILE A 54 -10.72 -12.55 -12.76
CA ILE A 54 -11.41 -13.70 -13.35
C ILE A 54 -10.68 -14.18 -14.60
N ASP A 55 -10.16 -13.26 -15.41
CA ASP A 55 -9.33 -13.58 -16.58
C ASP A 55 -8.09 -14.34 -16.14
N GLY A 56 -7.46 -13.89 -15.06
CA GLY A 56 -6.24 -14.43 -14.48
C GLY A 56 -5.01 -13.57 -14.77
N LEU A 57 -5.13 -12.58 -15.67
CA LEU A 57 -4.09 -11.62 -16.02
C LEU A 57 -4.68 -10.20 -16.13
N PRO A 58 -3.94 -9.15 -15.74
CA PRO A 58 -4.29 -7.78 -16.08
C PRO A 58 -4.06 -7.53 -17.56
N ILE A 59 -4.80 -6.60 -18.16
CA ILE A 59 -4.46 -6.13 -19.51
C ILE A 59 -3.17 -5.31 -19.48
N GLY A 60 -2.44 -5.26 -20.60
CA GLY A 60 -1.16 -4.58 -20.74
C GLY A 60 -1.18 -3.14 -20.19
N ASP A 61 -2.10 -2.32 -20.67
CA ASP A 61 -2.24 -0.92 -20.22
C ASP A 61 -2.39 -0.79 -18.70
N VAL A 62 -3.20 -1.65 -18.08
CA VAL A 62 -3.40 -1.64 -16.62
C VAL A 62 -2.15 -2.14 -15.91
N ALA A 63 -1.46 -3.11 -16.51
CA ALA A 63 -0.25 -3.68 -15.98
C ALA A 63 0.91 -2.67 -15.99
N TYR A 64 1.01 -1.83 -17.03
CA TYR A 64 2.04 -0.80 -17.20
C TYR A 64 1.66 0.57 -16.64
N ASP A 65 0.38 0.85 -16.34
CA ASP A 65 -0.06 2.05 -15.62
C ASP A 65 0.34 2.00 -14.13
N ARG A 66 1.66 1.95 -13.90
CA ARG A 66 2.32 1.92 -12.60
C ARG A 66 3.65 2.65 -12.68
N ARG A 67 4.02 3.41 -11.64
CA ARG A 67 5.29 4.15 -11.59
C ARG A 67 6.53 3.23 -11.57
N ASN A 68 6.38 2.05 -10.96
CA ASN A 68 7.34 0.97 -11.05
C ASN A 68 6.56 -0.32 -11.28
N PRO A 69 6.28 -0.68 -12.55
CA PRO A 69 5.45 -1.84 -12.84
C PRO A 69 6.14 -3.14 -12.40
N ASN A 70 7.47 -3.12 -12.20
CA ASN A 70 8.31 -4.31 -12.03
C ASN A 70 8.08 -5.36 -13.14
N LEU A 71 7.64 -4.88 -14.31
CA LEU A 71 7.62 -5.56 -15.59
C LEU A 71 8.77 -4.94 -16.36
N TYR A 72 9.81 -5.72 -16.61
CA TYR A 72 11.05 -5.24 -17.24
C TYR A 72 11.12 -5.75 -18.67
N GLY A 73 11.88 -5.06 -19.53
CA GLY A 73 12.13 -5.43 -20.92
C GLY A 73 10.98 -5.15 -21.90
N ASP A 74 11.35 -4.82 -23.13
CA ASP A 74 10.43 -4.42 -24.19
C ASP A 74 9.60 -5.59 -24.75
N ASP A 75 9.92 -6.83 -24.37
CA ASP A 75 9.31 -8.06 -24.88
C ASP A 75 8.48 -8.81 -23.81
N HIS A 76 8.12 -8.16 -22.70
CA HIS A 76 7.30 -8.83 -21.69
C HIS A 76 5.94 -9.21 -22.30
N PRO A 77 5.40 -10.42 -22.08
CA PRO A 77 4.24 -10.92 -22.83
C PRO A 77 2.96 -10.11 -22.65
N LEU A 78 2.86 -9.34 -21.56
CA LEU A 78 1.74 -8.40 -21.35
C LEU A 78 1.79 -7.14 -22.21
N ASP A 79 2.94 -6.77 -22.79
CA ASP A 79 3.09 -5.53 -23.56
C ASP A 79 2.26 -5.54 -24.85
N SER A 80 2.19 -6.70 -25.51
CA SER A 80 1.44 -6.88 -26.77
C SER A 80 0.55 -8.13 -26.78
N GLY A 81 0.66 -9.00 -25.78
CA GLY A 81 -0.06 -10.29 -25.75
C GLY A 81 -1.39 -10.28 -25.01
N HIS A 82 -1.74 -9.20 -24.29
CA HIS A 82 -2.99 -9.12 -23.52
C HIS A 82 -3.58 -7.70 -23.51
N GLU A 83 -3.97 -7.20 -24.69
CA GLU A 83 -4.57 -5.87 -24.86
C GLU A 83 -6.03 -5.79 -24.41
N GLU A 84 -6.77 -6.89 -24.54
CA GLU A 84 -8.18 -6.99 -24.20
C GLU A 84 -8.43 -8.18 -23.26
N LEU A 85 -9.51 -8.10 -22.48
CA LEU A 85 -9.99 -9.22 -21.68
C LEU A 85 -10.42 -10.40 -22.57
N CYS A 86 -10.24 -11.62 -22.08
CA CYS A 86 -10.75 -12.79 -22.81
C CYS A 86 -12.29 -12.72 -23.00
N PRO A 87 -12.82 -13.25 -24.12
CA PRO A 87 -14.25 -13.25 -24.39
C PRO A 87 -15.08 -13.85 -23.25
N GLY A 88 -16.12 -13.13 -22.83
CA GLY A 88 -17.06 -13.55 -21.78
C GLY A 88 -16.59 -13.31 -20.34
N VAL A 89 -15.34 -12.90 -20.10
CA VAL A 89 -14.83 -12.57 -18.75
C VAL A 89 -15.61 -11.42 -18.12
N LEU A 90 -15.87 -10.37 -18.90
CA LEU A 90 -16.59 -9.19 -18.40
C LEU A 90 -18.04 -9.53 -18.03
N ASP A 91 -18.71 -10.35 -18.83
CA ASP A 91 -20.07 -10.83 -18.52
C ASP A 91 -20.05 -11.74 -17.30
N LYS A 92 -19.02 -12.56 -17.13
CA LYS A 92 -18.83 -13.37 -15.93
C LYS A 92 -18.64 -12.51 -14.69
N ALA A 93 -17.87 -11.43 -14.79
CA ALA A 93 -17.69 -10.47 -13.70
C ALA A 93 -19.02 -9.81 -13.32
N ARG A 94 -19.80 -9.35 -14.30
CA ARG A 94 -21.15 -8.80 -14.08
C ARG A 94 -22.12 -9.79 -13.45
N GLU A 95 -21.92 -11.08 -13.71
CA GLU A 95 -22.74 -12.15 -13.15
C GLU A 95 -22.35 -12.50 -11.71
N VAL A 96 -21.06 -12.61 -11.43
CA VAL A 96 -20.52 -13.16 -10.18
C VAL A 96 -20.32 -12.08 -9.11
N VAL A 97 -19.75 -10.93 -9.46
CA VAL A 97 -19.39 -9.88 -8.50
C VAL A 97 -20.60 -9.38 -7.69
N PRO A 98 -21.80 -9.15 -8.27
CA PRO A 98 -22.96 -8.70 -7.50
C PRO A 98 -23.56 -9.76 -6.56
N LYS A 99 -23.17 -11.03 -6.67
CA LYS A 99 -23.71 -12.16 -5.89
C LYS A 99 -22.94 -12.42 -4.60
N TRP A 100 -22.01 -11.54 -4.22
CA TRP A 100 -21.26 -11.67 -2.97
C TRP A 100 -22.19 -11.74 -1.75
N ASP A 101 -21.79 -12.51 -0.74
CA ASP A 101 -22.55 -12.65 0.50
C ASP A 101 -21.82 -11.97 1.67
N PRO A 102 -22.51 -11.12 2.46
CA PRO A 102 -22.09 -10.66 3.78
C PRO A 102 -21.34 -11.67 4.67
N VAL A 103 -21.70 -12.96 4.62
CA VAL A 103 -21.09 -14.03 5.44
C VAL A 103 -19.64 -14.29 5.06
N MET A 104 -19.23 -13.96 3.84
CA MET A 104 -17.86 -14.15 3.36
C MET A 104 -16.87 -13.16 3.97
N LEU A 105 -17.34 -12.04 4.50
CA LEU A 105 -16.48 -10.95 4.97
C LEU A 105 -16.24 -11.02 6.48
N ALA A 106 -14.97 -10.91 6.87
CA ALA A 106 -14.54 -10.83 8.26
C ALA A 106 -13.60 -9.64 8.48
N PHE A 107 -13.70 -9.00 9.64
CA PHE A 107 -12.95 -7.77 9.92
C PHE A 107 -12.27 -7.85 11.28
N ASP A 108 -11.24 -7.02 11.46
CA ASP A 108 -10.63 -6.83 12.78
C ASP A 108 -11.72 -6.38 13.79
N PRO A 109 -11.82 -7.02 14.97
CA PRO A 109 -12.79 -6.65 15.99
C PRO A 109 -12.75 -5.18 16.38
N LYS A 110 -11.58 -4.55 16.40
CA LYS A 110 -11.43 -3.12 16.71
C LYS A 110 -12.11 -2.26 15.66
N VAL A 111 -11.96 -2.61 14.37
CA VAL A 111 -12.55 -1.85 13.26
C VAL A 111 -14.08 -2.00 13.25
N ILE A 112 -14.60 -3.22 13.41
CA ILE A 112 -16.06 -3.44 13.55
C ILE A 112 -16.63 -2.64 14.73
N ASN A 113 -15.99 -2.74 15.89
CA ASN A 113 -16.47 -2.04 17.09
C ASN A 113 -16.37 -0.52 16.93
N ALA A 114 -15.34 -0.02 16.25
CA ALA A 114 -15.18 1.41 15.99
C ALA A 114 -16.24 1.92 15.01
N PHE A 115 -16.53 1.19 13.94
CA PHE A 115 -17.59 1.53 13.00
C PHE A 115 -18.95 1.55 13.69
N GLN A 116 -19.27 0.52 14.47
CA GLN A 116 -20.56 0.37 15.15
C GLN A 116 -20.80 1.42 16.25
N ARG A 117 -19.74 1.96 16.84
CA ARG A 117 -19.84 3.05 17.84
C ARG A 117 -19.89 4.44 17.20
N ALA A 118 -19.50 4.57 15.94
CA ALA A 118 -19.48 5.85 15.27
C ALA A 118 -20.89 6.29 14.89
N SER A 119 -21.29 7.51 15.27
CA SER A 119 -22.64 8.00 14.95
C SER A 119 -22.75 8.39 13.47
N PRO A 120 -23.81 7.95 12.75
CA PRO A 120 -24.03 8.36 11.37
C PRO A 120 -23.98 9.87 11.18
N GLY A 121 -23.38 10.31 10.07
CA GLY A 121 -23.18 11.74 9.76
C GLY A 121 -21.95 12.38 10.42
N THR A 122 -21.24 11.68 11.31
CA THR A 122 -19.98 12.17 11.89
C THR A 122 -18.79 11.86 11.00
N LYS A 123 -17.71 12.65 11.14
CA LYS A 123 -16.44 12.37 10.45
C LYS A 123 -15.86 11.00 10.81
N MET A 124 -16.02 10.58 12.07
CA MET A 124 -15.61 9.25 12.53
C MET A 124 -16.35 8.15 11.77
N PHE A 125 -17.68 8.25 11.65
CA PHE A 125 -18.47 7.28 10.90
C PHE A 125 -18.05 7.21 9.44
N ASN A 126 -17.85 8.37 8.82
CA ASN A 126 -17.42 8.47 7.43
C ASN A 126 -16.07 7.77 7.18
N THR A 127 -15.08 8.03 8.03
CA THR A 127 -13.75 7.39 7.93
C THR A 127 -13.85 5.87 8.14
N ARG A 128 -14.63 5.41 9.13
CA ARG A 128 -14.81 3.96 9.38
C ARG A 128 -15.61 3.26 8.30
N LEU A 129 -16.59 3.92 7.69
CA LEU A 129 -17.30 3.36 6.55
C LEU A 129 -16.32 3.11 5.39
N ILE A 130 -15.47 4.08 5.08
CA ILE A 130 -14.45 3.93 4.02
C ILE A 130 -13.48 2.78 4.35
N GLU A 131 -13.03 2.67 5.60
CA GLU A 131 -12.20 1.56 6.07
C GLU A 131 -12.85 0.19 5.85
N MET A 132 -14.10 0.04 6.25
CA MET A 132 -14.86 -1.20 6.06
C MET A 132 -15.04 -1.53 4.58
N VAL A 133 -15.30 -0.54 3.72
CA VAL A 133 -15.42 -0.77 2.27
C VAL A 133 -14.09 -1.19 1.66
N ALA A 134 -12.98 -0.52 1.99
CA ALA A 134 -11.65 -0.88 1.47
C ALA A 134 -11.27 -2.32 1.83
N VAL A 135 -11.45 -2.71 3.10
CA VAL A 135 -11.20 -4.07 3.58
C VAL A 135 -12.13 -5.10 2.92
N SER A 136 -13.36 -4.71 2.59
CA SER A 136 -14.31 -5.59 1.89
C SER A 136 -13.86 -5.88 0.46
N LEU A 137 -13.49 -4.84 -0.31
CA LEU A 137 -13.06 -4.99 -1.70
C LEU A 137 -11.75 -5.80 -1.81
N HIS A 138 -10.84 -5.58 -0.86
CA HIS A 138 -9.62 -6.38 -0.72
C HIS A 138 -9.95 -7.87 -0.53
N GLN A 139 -10.81 -8.21 0.43
CA GLN A 139 -11.22 -9.59 0.70
C GLN A 139 -11.95 -10.21 -0.49
N LEU A 140 -12.84 -9.48 -1.15
CA LEU A 140 -13.52 -9.97 -2.35
C LEU A 140 -12.55 -10.32 -3.47
N ALA A 141 -11.46 -9.55 -3.62
CA ALA A 141 -10.41 -9.87 -4.59
C ALA A 141 -9.68 -11.17 -4.24
N VAL A 142 -9.34 -11.34 -2.97
CA VAL A 142 -8.71 -12.56 -2.45
C VAL A 142 -9.60 -13.78 -2.70
N ILE A 143 -10.87 -13.69 -2.30
CA ILE A 143 -11.87 -14.76 -2.48
C ILE A 143 -12.03 -15.07 -3.96
N LEU A 144 -12.24 -14.06 -4.80
CA LEU A 144 -12.44 -14.24 -6.24
C LEU A 144 -11.26 -14.94 -6.90
N HIS A 145 -10.04 -14.56 -6.54
CA HIS A 145 -8.83 -15.20 -7.03
C HIS A 145 -8.70 -16.65 -6.55
N GLN A 146 -9.00 -16.94 -5.28
CA GLN A 146 -8.96 -18.29 -4.71
C GLN A 146 -9.99 -19.24 -5.35
N LEU A 147 -11.12 -18.72 -5.84
CA LEU A 147 -12.11 -19.53 -6.57
C LEU A 147 -11.60 -20.00 -7.94
N GLY A 148 -10.56 -19.38 -8.47
CA GLY A 148 -9.77 -19.92 -9.58
C GLY A 148 -10.53 -19.99 -10.91
N PHE A 149 -11.42 -19.03 -11.20
CA PHE A 149 -12.15 -18.99 -12.49
C PHE A 149 -11.20 -18.97 -13.70
N ARG A 150 -10.05 -18.28 -13.58
CA ARG A 150 -8.90 -18.20 -14.50
C ARG A 150 -9.19 -18.74 -15.90
N MET A 151 -9.65 -17.84 -16.77
CA MET A 151 -9.97 -18.19 -18.16
C MET A 151 -8.72 -18.42 -19.01
N HIS A 152 -7.59 -17.77 -18.65
CA HIS A 152 -6.26 -18.16 -19.13
C HIS A 152 -5.82 -19.50 -18.56
N ARG A 153 -5.13 -20.31 -19.36
CA ARG A 153 -4.64 -21.61 -18.90
C ARG A 153 -3.52 -21.41 -17.87
N PRO A 154 -3.67 -21.91 -16.62
CA PRO A 154 -2.68 -21.66 -15.57
C PRO A 154 -1.27 -22.10 -15.94
N GLU A 155 -1.14 -23.27 -16.57
CA GLU A 155 0.13 -23.95 -16.88
C GLU A 155 0.82 -23.45 -18.15
N SER A 156 0.17 -22.61 -18.97
CA SER A 156 0.76 -22.11 -20.22
C SER A 156 0.82 -20.59 -20.30
N ASP A 157 -0.28 -19.90 -19.99
CA ASP A 157 -0.39 -18.48 -20.31
C ASP A 157 -0.03 -17.65 -19.07
N ILE A 158 -0.59 -18.02 -17.92
CA ILE A 158 -0.34 -17.32 -16.65
C ILE A 158 1.10 -17.56 -16.18
N GLU A 159 1.55 -18.83 -16.13
CA GLU A 159 2.92 -19.15 -15.71
C GLU A 159 3.98 -18.56 -16.63
N TYR A 160 3.73 -18.51 -17.94
CA TYR A 160 4.65 -17.88 -18.89
C TYR A 160 4.79 -16.38 -18.63
N VAL A 161 3.69 -15.69 -18.35
CA VAL A 161 3.68 -14.27 -18.00
C VAL A 161 4.33 -14.01 -16.65
N THR A 162 3.97 -14.77 -15.61
CA THR A 162 4.44 -14.50 -14.24
C THR A 162 5.89 -14.90 -14.00
N ASN A 163 6.41 -15.89 -14.75
CA ASN A 163 7.80 -16.33 -14.64
C ASN A 163 8.71 -15.70 -15.69
N TRP A 164 8.19 -14.76 -16.48
CA TRP A 164 8.98 -14.09 -17.50
C TRP A 164 10.16 -13.36 -16.85
N THR A 165 11.33 -13.51 -17.46
CA THR A 165 12.56 -12.82 -17.05
C THR A 165 13.21 -12.20 -18.27
N MET A 166 13.76 -11.01 -18.10
CA MET A 166 14.47 -10.34 -19.19
C MET A 166 15.72 -11.12 -19.54
N SER A 167 15.93 -11.38 -20.82
CA SER A 167 17.16 -12.01 -21.31
C SER A 167 18.37 -11.16 -20.92
N LYS A 168 19.48 -11.82 -20.59
CA LYS A 168 20.75 -11.12 -20.30
C LYS A 168 21.10 -10.24 -21.52
N PRO A 169 21.40 -8.94 -21.33
CA PRO A 169 21.85 -8.09 -22.43
C PRO A 169 23.10 -8.66 -23.09
N ASP A 170 23.27 -8.44 -24.40
CA ASP A 170 24.41 -8.95 -25.17
C ASP A 170 25.78 -8.36 -24.76
N TYR A 171 25.81 -7.35 -23.87
CA TYR A 171 27.05 -6.82 -23.32
C TYR A 171 27.50 -7.63 -22.08
N GLU A 172 28.81 -7.85 -21.96
CA GLU A 172 29.45 -8.54 -20.83
C GLU A 172 29.35 -7.70 -19.55
N ASP A 173 28.16 -7.65 -18.95
CA ASP A 173 27.99 -7.25 -17.57
C ASP A 173 28.07 -8.50 -16.70
N GLU A 174 29.22 -8.68 -16.06
CA GLU A 174 29.48 -9.76 -15.10
C GLU A 174 28.57 -9.64 -13.85
N TYR A 175 28.05 -8.44 -13.58
CA TYR A 175 27.16 -8.15 -12.45
C TYR A 175 25.67 -8.17 -12.84
N TRP A 176 25.34 -8.57 -14.07
CA TRP A 176 23.95 -8.71 -14.49
C TRP A 176 23.27 -9.91 -13.83
N GLU A 177 22.39 -9.64 -12.88
CA GLU A 177 21.46 -10.63 -12.32
C GLU A 177 20.03 -10.33 -12.82
N PRO A 178 19.31 -11.32 -13.39
CA PRO A 178 17.93 -11.11 -13.78
C PRO A 178 17.08 -10.80 -12.55
N ILE A 179 16.31 -9.71 -12.62
CA ILE A 179 15.39 -9.34 -11.56
C ILE A 179 14.36 -10.48 -11.42
N LYS A 180 14.27 -11.04 -10.21
CA LYS A 180 13.34 -12.12 -9.92
C LYS A 180 11.90 -11.59 -10.06
N PRO A 181 11.04 -12.25 -10.87
CA PRO A 181 9.67 -11.80 -11.04
C PRO A 181 8.86 -12.06 -9.78
N TYR A 182 7.80 -11.27 -9.61
CA TYR A 182 6.84 -11.48 -8.53
C TYR A 182 5.98 -12.72 -8.79
N PRO A 183 5.48 -13.37 -7.73
CA PRO A 183 4.61 -14.55 -7.86
C PRO A 183 3.23 -14.24 -8.50
N THR A 184 2.94 -12.97 -8.77
CA THR A 184 1.75 -12.49 -9.47
C THR A 184 2.09 -11.17 -10.17
N VAL A 185 1.38 -10.85 -11.25
CA VAL A 185 1.47 -9.56 -11.96
C VAL A 185 0.48 -8.50 -11.43
N PHE A 186 -0.49 -8.94 -10.61
CA PHE A 186 -1.39 -8.07 -9.85
C PHE A 186 -0.67 -7.54 -8.61
N THR A 187 0.12 -6.49 -8.79
CA THR A 187 1.03 -5.99 -7.74
C THR A 187 0.86 -4.51 -7.52
N HIS A 188 1.03 -4.10 -6.27
CA HIS A 188 1.26 -2.71 -5.92
C HIS A 188 2.73 -2.55 -5.46
N PRO A 189 3.50 -1.55 -5.95
CA PRO A 189 4.95 -1.47 -5.71
C PRO A 189 5.36 -1.39 -4.23
N TYR A 190 4.47 -0.89 -3.39
CA TYR A 190 4.68 -0.77 -1.93
C TYR A 190 3.95 -1.83 -1.10
N TYR A 191 3.20 -2.75 -1.73
CA TYR A 191 2.49 -3.82 -1.02
C TYR A 191 2.83 -5.17 -1.66
N SER A 192 4.12 -5.50 -1.60
CA SER A 192 4.70 -6.74 -2.14
C SER A 192 5.34 -7.59 -1.05
N ASP A 193 4.94 -7.47 0.21
CA ASP A 193 5.48 -8.25 1.32
C ASP A 193 4.68 -9.55 1.53
N TRP A 194 4.45 -10.34 0.46
CA TRP A 194 3.61 -11.55 0.53
C TRP A 194 4.13 -12.59 1.52
N GLU A 195 5.41 -12.54 1.88
CA GLU A 195 5.97 -13.40 2.91
C GLU A 195 5.43 -13.07 4.31
N VAL A 196 4.97 -11.84 4.55
CA VAL A 196 4.39 -11.36 5.81
C VAL A 196 2.88 -11.57 5.83
N TYR A 197 2.21 -11.41 4.69
CA TYR A 197 0.76 -11.38 4.60
C TYR A 197 0.09 -12.71 5.02
N PRO A 198 -1.08 -12.64 5.69
CA PRO A 198 -1.71 -13.81 6.29
C PRO A 198 -2.17 -14.85 5.25
N GLU A 199 -2.62 -14.40 4.07
CA GLU A 199 -3.01 -15.24 2.94
C GLU A 199 -1.93 -15.25 1.84
N GLY A 200 -0.85 -14.50 2.01
CA GLY A 200 0.35 -14.54 1.20
C GLY A 200 0.20 -13.76 -0.11
N VAL A 201 0.42 -14.43 -1.25
CA VAL A 201 0.42 -13.78 -2.58
C VAL A 201 -0.94 -13.17 -2.91
N VAL A 202 -2.03 -13.78 -2.45
CA VAL A 202 -3.38 -13.29 -2.77
C VAL A 202 -3.71 -11.95 -2.11
N ASP A 203 -3.11 -11.64 -0.95
CA ASP A 203 -3.25 -10.31 -0.33
C ASP A 203 -2.65 -9.20 -1.24
N MET A 204 -1.60 -9.50 -2.01
CA MET A 204 -1.06 -8.53 -2.99
C MET A 204 -2.12 -8.12 -4.03
N ILE A 205 -2.96 -9.08 -4.43
CA ILE A 205 -4.04 -8.86 -5.40
C ILE A 205 -5.10 -7.96 -4.77
N GLY A 206 -5.41 -8.15 -3.49
CA GLY A 206 -6.31 -7.26 -2.75
C GLY A 206 -5.83 -5.81 -2.74
N TYR A 207 -4.54 -5.57 -2.47
CA TYR A 207 -3.96 -4.23 -2.52
C TYR A 207 -3.95 -3.64 -3.95
N TRP A 208 -3.70 -4.48 -4.96
CA TRP A 208 -3.82 -4.07 -6.35
C TRP A 208 -5.25 -3.64 -6.70
N VAL A 209 -6.27 -4.38 -6.26
CA VAL A 209 -7.68 -4.00 -6.46
C VAL A 209 -8.02 -2.68 -5.80
N GLU A 210 -7.58 -2.46 -4.55
CA GLU A 210 -7.79 -1.17 -3.88
C GLU A 210 -7.20 -0.01 -4.69
N ASP A 211 -5.97 -0.16 -5.18
CA ASP A 211 -5.34 0.85 -6.00
C ASP A 211 -6.09 1.12 -7.32
N ARG A 212 -6.56 0.08 -8.00
CA ARG A 212 -7.31 0.25 -9.25
C ARG A 212 -8.69 0.88 -9.01
N ILE A 213 -9.40 0.49 -7.95
CA ILE A 213 -10.76 0.97 -7.65
C ILE A 213 -10.75 2.34 -7.00
N PHE A 214 -9.98 2.54 -5.92
CA PHE A 214 -9.94 3.80 -5.20
C PHE A 214 -8.99 4.82 -5.81
N GLY A 215 -8.03 4.40 -6.62
CA GLY A 215 -6.91 5.24 -7.06
C GLY A 215 -5.69 5.16 -6.13
N GLY A 216 -5.71 4.28 -5.13
CA GLY A 216 -4.59 3.97 -4.24
C GLY A 216 -5.02 3.05 -3.11
N VAL A 217 -4.06 2.43 -2.42
CA VAL A 217 -4.35 1.67 -1.19
C VAL A 217 -4.81 2.64 -0.10
N VAL A 218 -5.91 2.32 0.58
CA VAL A 218 -6.56 3.21 1.54
C VAL A 218 -5.96 3.07 2.93
N LEU A 219 -5.46 4.16 3.49
CA LEU A 219 -4.73 4.21 4.76
C LEU A 219 -5.32 5.22 5.75
N PHE A 220 -5.03 4.97 7.03
CA PHE A 220 -5.59 5.71 8.15
C PHE A 220 -4.48 6.18 9.09
N ASP A 221 -4.57 7.42 9.55
CA ASP A 221 -3.68 7.94 10.57
C ASP A 221 -4.12 7.42 11.95
N ARG A 222 -3.53 6.31 12.37
CA ARG A 222 -3.86 5.66 13.64
C ARG A 222 -3.40 6.45 14.86
N ARG A 223 -2.50 7.43 14.69
CA ARG A 223 -2.05 8.30 15.78
C ARG A 223 -2.99 9.47 15.98
N ALA A 224 -3.49 10.04 14.91
CA ALA A 224 -4.48 11.12 14.99
C ALA A 224 -5.78 10.67 15.67
N GLU A 225 -6.00 9.37 15.81
CA GLU A 225 -7.13 8.76 16.53
C GLU A 225 -6.89 8.64 18.05
N LEU A 226 -5.68 8.87 18.57
CA LEU A 226 -5.31 8.66 19.98
C LEU A 226 -4.72 9.94 20.59
N ASP A 227 -5.11 10.28 21.82
CA ASP A 227 -4.55 11.39 22.57
C ASP A 227 -3.24 10.97 23.26
N GLU A 228 -2.59 11.90 23.97
CA GLU A 228 -1.34 11.64 24.68
C GLU A 228 -1.49 10.55 25.76
N ASP A 229 -2.70 10.28 26.23
CA ASP A 229 -3.03 9.25 27.20
C ASP A 229 -3.50 7.93 26.54
N GLY A 230 -3.62 7.90 25.21
CA GLY A 230 -4.10 6.75 24.44
C GLY A 230 -5.62 6.62 24.38
N ASN A 231 -6.38 7.66 24.73
CA ASN A 231 -7.83 7.71 24.52
C ASN A 231 -8.14 8.19 23.12
N LEU A 232 -9.33 7.85 22.61
CA LEU A 232 -9.75 8.33 21.29
C LEU A 232 -9.85 9.87 21.28
N THR A 233 -9.09 10.53 20.41
CA THR A 233 -9.23 11.97 20.16
C THR A 233 -10.55 12.29 19.47
N GLY A 234 -11.01 13.53 19.63
CA GLY A 234 -12.10 14.07 18.83
C GLY A 234 -11.67 14.26 17.36
N GLU A 235 -12.50 13.71 16.46
CA GLU A 235 -12.45 13.76 14.98
C GLU A 235 -11.18 13.22 14.27
N PRO A 236 -11.29 12.14 13.48
CA PRO A 236 -10.14 11.63 12.73
C PRO A 236 -9.75 12.59 11.60
N THR A 237 -8.50 12.49 11.16
CA THR A 237 -8.06 13.15 9.93
C THR A 237 -8.74 12.51 8.70
N ASN A 238 -8.62 13.17 7.55
CA ASN A 238 -9.05 12.55 6.30
C ASN A 238 -8.15 11.35 5.97
N ILE A 239 -8.73 10.39 5.23
CA ILE A 239 -8.02 9.20 4.79
C ILE A 239 -6.86 9.55 3.86
N TYR A 240 -5.91 8.64 3.77
CA TYR A 240 -4.77 8.74 2.86
C TYR A 240 -4.90 7.68 1.77
N LEU A 241 -4.43 8.01 0.57
CA LEU A 241 -4.24 7.04 -0.51
C LEU A 241 -2.74 6.87 -0.78
N GLN A 242 -2.32 5.63 -0.95
CA GLN A 242 -1.03 5.30 -1.55
C GLN A 242 -1.26 4.87 -3.01
N PRO A 243 -1.15 5.78 -3.99
CA PRO A 243 -1.33 5.46 -5.39
C PRO A 243 -0.10 4.74 -5.97
N ALA A 244 -0.33 3.86 -6.95
CA ALA A 244 0.71 3.25 -7.77
C ALA A 244 0.75 3.75 -9.21
N ARG A 245 -0.32 4.40 -9.70
CA ARG A 245 -0.48 4.79 -11.11
C ARG A 245 0.67 5.61 -11.66
N ALA A 246 0.94 5.43 -12.95
CA ALA A 246 1.98 6.20 -13.62
C ALA A 246 1.62 7.69 -13.59
N LYS A 247 2.63 8.56 -13.42
CA LYS A 247 2.48 10.03 -13.48
C LYS A 247 1.55 10.68 -12.44
N VAL A 248 1.22 9.97 -11.34
CA VAL A 248 0.41 10.53 -10.23
C VAL A 248 1.32 11.00 -9.08
N THR A 249 1.70 10.11 -8.17
CA THR A 249 2.71 10.36 -7.13
C THR A 249 3.17 9.01 -6.56
N CYS A 250 4.33 8.96 -5.92
CA CYS A 250 4.77 7.80 -5.15
C CYS A 250 4.45 7.92 -3.64
N ARG A 251 3.85 9.03 -3.22
CA ARG A 251 3.73 9.43 -1.81
C ARG A 251 2.37 9.06 -1.23
N VAL A 252 2.35 8.76 0.06
CA VAL A 252 1.11 8.58 0.83
C VAL A 252 0.45 9.95 0.94
N THR A 253 -0.72 10.10 0.34
CA THR A 253 -1.31 11.42 0.08
C THR A 253 -2.67 11.54 0.76
N GLN A 254 -2.85 12.57 1.58
CA GLN A 254 -4.11 12.82 2.26
C GLN A 254 -5.18 13.33 1.28
N LEU A 255 -6.41 12.84 1.41
CA LEU A 255 -7.53 13.38 0.66
C LEU A 255 -7.98 14.74 1.16
N LEU A 256 -8.41 15.57 0.22
CA LEU A 256 -9.07 16.85 0.49
C LEU A 256 -10.47 16.60 1.05
N ASP A 257 -10.98 17.53 1.86
CA ASP A 257 -12.32 17.40 2.47
C ASP A 257 -13.41 17.13 1.45
N HIS A 258 -13.38 17.81 0.30
CA HIS A 258 -14.36 17.61 -0.76
C HIS A 258 -14.22 16.26 -1.47
N GLN A 259 -13.01 15.71 -1.59
CA GLN A 259 -12.78 14.38 -2.18
C GLN A 259 -13.35 13.29 -1.26
N GLN A 260 -13.04 13.37 0.05
CA GLN A 260 -13.59 12.44 1.02
C GLN A 260 -15.11 12.59 1.17
N LYS A 261 -15.63 13.83 1.15
CA LYS A 261 -17.08 14.06 1.18
C LYS A 261 -17.76 13.45 -0.05
N ALA A 262 -17.24 13.69 -1.25
CA ALA A 262 -17.80 13.11 -2.47
C ALA A 262 -17.81 11.57 -2.43
N LEU A 263 -16.73 10.97 -1.90
CA LEU A 263 -16.68 9.52 -1.68
C LEU A 263 -17.78 9.05 -0.73
N VAL A 264 -17.93 9.69 0.43
CA VAL A 264 -18.95 9.33 1.41
C VAL A 264 -20.36 9.52 0.86
N ASP A 265 -20.63 10.64 0.20
CA ASP A 265 -21.93 10.92 -0.42
C ASP A 265 -22.28 9.80 -1.43
N PHE A 266 -21.31 9.37 -2.25
CA PHE A 266 -21.47 8.25 -3.18
C PHE A 266 -21.70 6.90 -2.47
N LEU A 267 -20.93 6.60 -1.41
CA LEU A 267 -21.09 5.36 -0.63
C LEU A 267 -22.46 5.27 0.06
N LEU A 268 -23.02 6.41 0.47
CA LEU A 268 -24.32 6.48 1.16
C LEU A 268 -25.51 6.59 0.20
N ALA A 269 -25.28 6.97 -1.05
CA ALA A 269 -26.31 7.20 -2.05
C ALA A 269 -27.28 6.02 -2.17
N THR A 270 -28.57 6.34 -2.21
CA THR A 270 -29.64 5.36 -2.41
C THR A 270 -29.84 5.06 -3.89
N LYS A 271 -30.51 3.94 -4.22
CA LYS A 271 -30.74 3.54 -5.63
C LYS A 271 -31.51 4.58 -6.46
N SER A 272 -32.35 5.40 -5.82
CA SER A 272 -33.04 6.53 -6.46
C SER A 272 -32.08 7.66 -6.83
N GLU A 273 -31.02 7.85 -6.03
CA GLU A 273 -30.03 8.91 -6.19
C GLU A 273 -28.86 8.50 -7.09
N THR A 274 -28.69 7.22 -7.42
CA THR A 274 -27.67 6.74 -8.35
C THR A 274 -28.17 6.61 -9.80
N GLY A 275 -29.40 7.07 -10.09
CA GLY A 275 -29.88 7.31 -11.45
C GLY A 275 -30.63 6.17 -12.14
N VAL A 276 -31.14 5.17 -11.40
CA VAL A 276 -31.84 4.05 -12.04
C VAL A 276 -33.32 4.36 -12.38
N ASN A 277 -34.00 5.33 -11.73
CA ASN A 277 -35.41 5.67 -12.04
C ASN A 277 -35.87 7.05 -11.50
N GLN A 278 -35.32 8.19 -11.93
CA GLN A 278 -35.98 9.50 -11.71
C GLN A 278 -35.51 10.58 -12.70
N GLU A 279 -36.45 11.24 -13.37
CA GLU A 279 -36.22 12.26 -14.41
C GLU A 279 -35.83 13.65 -13.84
N ASP A 280 -35.90 13.87 -12.52
CA ASP A 280 -35.80 15.20 -11.91
C ASP A 280 -34.62 15.41 -10.92
N ALA A 281 -33.82 14.38 -10.62
CA ALA A 281 -32.64 14.51 -9.75
C ALA A 281 -31.36 14.09 -10.48
N SER A 282 -30.35 14.98 -10.52
CA SER A 282 -29.04 14.61 -11.04
C SER A 282 -28.41 13.53 -10.14
N PRO A 283 -28.01 12.38 -10.70
CA PRO A 283 -27.48 11.29 -9.90
C PRO A 283 -26.19 11.71 -9.20
N VAL A 284 -25.93 11.18 -8.00
CA VAL A 284 -24.68 11.40 -7.27
C VAL A 284 -23.54 10.85 -8.14
N PRO A 285 -22.59 11.69 -8.59
CA PRO A 285 -21.53 11.25 -9.49
C PRO A 285 -20.58 10.30 -8.75
N CYS A 286 -20.11 9.27 -9.44
CA CYS A 286 -19.08 8.37 -8.91
C CYS A 286 -17.72 9.11 -8.85
N PRO A 287 -17.07 9.22 -7.67
CA PRO A 287 -15.77 9.86 -7.54
C PRO A 287 -14.59 8.90 -7.76
N LEU A 288 -14.86 7.63 -8.08
CA LEU A 288 -13.85 6.57 -8.19
C LEU A 288 -13.41 6.35 -9.64
N PRO A 289 -12.11 6.12 -9.91
CA PRO A 289 -10.99 6.21 -8.96
C PRO A 289 -10.66 7.68 -8.60
N ILE A 290 -10.22 7.92 -7.37
CA ILE A 290 -9.78 9.25 -6.92
C ILE A 290 -8.32 9.43 -7.35
N ILE A 291 -8.11 10.27 -8.37
CA ILE A 291 -6.75 10.64 -8.80
C ILE A 291 -6.30 11.84 -7.97
N VAL A 292 -5.32 11.63 -7.10
CA VAL A 292 -4.71 12.71 -6.31
C VAL A 292 -3.91 13.65 -7.22
N ASP A 293 -3.96 14.94 -6.94
CA ASP A 293 -3.30 15.97 -7.77
C ASP A 293 -2.42 16.90 -6.92
N ASP A 294 -1.87 17.93 -7.54
CA ASP A 294 -0.99 18.93 -6.92
C ASP A 294 -1.65 19.76 -5.81
N ARG A 295 -2.99 19.72 -5.69
CA ARG A 295 -3.74 20.34 -4.60
C ARG A 295 -3.71 19.48 -3.33
N ASN A 296 -3.51 18.16 -3.46
CA ASN A 296 -3.27 17.28 -2.32
C ASN A 296 -1.84 17.48 -1.77
N ARG A 297 -1.66 18.53 -0.95
CA ARG A 297 -0.35 18.96 -0.45
C ARG A 297 0.17 18.17 0.74
N THR A 298 -0.70 17.54 1.53
CA THR A 298 -0.26 16.69 2.65
C THR A 298 0.19 15.34 2.10
N ARG A 299 1.50 15.25 1.83
CA ARG A 299 2.16 14.06 1.31
C ARG A 299 3.21 13.56 2.29
N VAL A 300 3.29 12.24 2.44
CA VAL A 300 4.21 11.56 3.36
C VAL A 300 4.98 10.50 2.60
N SER A 301 6.27 10.35 2.90
CA SER A 301 7.08 9.26 2.34
C SER A 301 6.45 7.92 2.70
N PRO A 302 6.33 6.96 1.78
CA PRO A 302 5.82 5.62 2.10
C PRO A 302 6.59 4.95 3.26
N GLU A 303 7.88 5.24 3.36
CA GLU A 303 8.79 4.75 4.40
C GLU A 303 8.47 5.38 5.77
N ASP A 304 8.17 6.67 5.79
CA ASP A 304 7.85 7.42 7.00
C ASP A 304 6.40 7.22 7.44
N ALA A 305 5.50 6.87 6.52
CA ALA A 305 4.08 6.73 6.78
C ALA A 305 3.81 5.71 7.89
N LEU A 306 4.35 4.50 7.79
CA LEU A 306 4.17 3.46 8.81
C LEU A 306 4.91 3.82 10.11
N VAL A 307 6.23 4.03 10.02
CA VAL A 307 7.11 4.09 11.20
C VAL A 307 7.05 5.43 11.92
N VAL A 308 7.05 6.54 11.16
CA VAL A 308 7.18 7.89 11.71
C VAL A 308 5.83 8.56 11.92
N ARG A 309 4.84 8.28 11.06
CA ARG A 309 3.54 8.97 11.07
C ARG A 309 2.38 8.11 11.56
N GLY A 310 2.56 6.78 11.64
CA GLY A 310 1.48 5.87 12.06
C GLY A 310 0.30 5.83 11.09
N ILE A 311 0.57 6.08 9.80
CA ILE A 311 -0.39 6.00 8.70
C ILE A 311 -0.31 4.61 8.09
N TYR A 312 -1.28 3.76 8.45
CA TYR A 312 -1.39 2.39 7.98
C TYR A 312 -2.81 1.87 8.17
N ARG A 313 -3.21 0.88 7.38
CA ARG A 313 -4.42 0.11 7.65
C ARG A 313 -4.11 -1.00 8.65
N ASP A 314 -3.16 -1.85 8.32
CA ASP A 314 -2.68 -2.95 9.15
C ASP A 314 -1.19 -2.75 9.48
N ILE A 315 -0.78 -2.96 10.73
CA ILE A 315 0.59 -2.64 11.17
C ILE A 315 1.68 -3.48 10.45
N TRP A 316 1.28 -4.62 9.87
CA TRP A 316 2.13 -5.58 9.17
C TRP A 316 2.07 -5.44 7.64
N GLU A 317 1.34 -4.47 7.10
CA GLU A 317 1.10 -4.32 5.65
C GLU A 317 2.38 -4.02 4.83
N ARG A 318 3.43 -3.52 5.48
CA ARG A 318 4.71 -3.14 4.88
C ARG A 318 5.87 -3.55 5.76
N THR A 319 6.89 -4.17 5.18
CA THR A 319 8.15 -4.42 5.88
C THR A 319 8.93 -3.12 6.03
N PRO A 320 9.43 -2.80 7.23
CA PRO A 320 10.29 -1.65 7.42
C PRO A 320 11.58 -1.78 6.63
N LEU A 321 12.04 -0.66 6.07
CA LEU A 321 13.35 -0.60 5.43
C LEU A 321 14.47 -0.87 6.44
N THR A 322 15.50 -1.56 5.97
CA THR A 322 16.80 -1.60 6.65
C THR A 322 17.41 -0.20 6.70
N THR A 323 18.36 -0.01 7.62
CA THR A 323 19.10 1.27 7.73
C THR A 323 19.76 1.67 6.41
N GLU A 324 20.27 0.70 5.65
CA GLU A 324 20.92 0.98 4.38
C GLU A 324 19.93 1.36 3.28
N GLU A 325 18.83 0.61 3.15
CA GLU A 325 17.75 0.97 2.22
C GLU A 325 17.20 2.36 2.54
N TRP A 326 17.02 2.69 3.81
CA TRP A 326 16.57 4.01 4.24
C TRP A 326 17.55 5.12 3.87
N ARG A 327 18.87 4.89 3.99
CA ARG A 327 19.90 5.83 3.52
C ARG A 327 19.85 6.02 2.00
N ILE A 328 19.69 4.94 1.25
CA ILE A 328 19.58 4.99 -0.21
C ILE A 328 18.34 5.81 -0.61
N GLN A 329 17.18 5.55 0.01
CA GLN A 329 15.96 6.29 -0.27
C GLN A 329 16.08 7.78 0.02
N LYS A 330 16.73 8.16 1.13
CA LYS A 330 16.96 9.57 1.46
C LYS A 330 17.88 10.32 0.50
N ARG A 331 18.72 9.62 -0.24
CA ARG A 331 19.63 10.21 -1.24
C ARG A 331 19.02 10.30 -2.63
N ARG A 332 17.83 9.71 -2.86
CA ARG A 332 17.19 9.75 -4.17
C ARG A 332 16.80 11.18 -4.54
N PRO A 333 16.93 11.58 -5.81
CA PRO A 333 16.45 12.87 -6.29
C PRO A 333 14.97 13.05 -5.95
N GLN A 334 14.64 14.23 -5.43
CA GLN A 334 13.29 14.58 -5.00
C GLN A 334 12.70 15.58 -6.00
N ASP A 335 11.53 15.26 -6.54
CA ASP A 335 10.77 16.12 -7.45
C ASP A 335 9.80 17.02 -6.67
N TRP A 336 9.55 18.23 -7.18
CA TRP A 336 8.67 19.22 -6.56
C TRP A 336 7.20 18.79 -6.53
N ILE A 337 6.76 17.89 -7.43
CA ILE A 337 5.40 17.32 -7.40
C ILE A 337 5.27 16.39 -6.20
N ASP A 338 6.19 15.43 -6.03
CA ASP A 338 6.15 14.46 -4.93
C ASP A 338 6.51 15.09 -3.57
N TYR A 339 7.35 16.13 -3.58
CA TYR A 339 7.86 16.81 -2.40
C TYR A 339 7.52 18.31 -2.42
N PRO A 340 6.23 18.67 -2.28
CA PRO A 340 5.80 20.07 -2.30
C PRO A 340 6.48 20.92 -1.19
N GLU A 341 6.94 20.28 -0.11
CA GLU A 341 7.73 20.91 0.96
C GLU A 341 9.10 21.44 0.47
N ILE A 342 9.71 20.83 -0.55
CA ILE A 342 11.01 21.27 -1.08
C ILE A 342 10.84 22.56 -1.88
N ALA A 343 9.72 22.73 -2.59
CA ALA A 343 9.42 24.02 -3.24
C ALA A 343 9.33 25.14 -2.19
N ALA A 344 8.74 24.86 -1.02
CA ALA A 344 8.71 25.79 0.09
C ALA A 344 10.13 26.02 0.69
N GLN A 345 10.97 24.99 0.78
CA GLN A 345 12.37 25.12 1.24
C GLN A 345 13.26 25.89 0.25
N GLY A 346 13.08 25.69 -1.06
CA GLY A 346 13.76 26.48 -2.09
C GLY A 346 13.36 27.95 -2.06
N LEU A 347 12.07 28.24 -1.81
CA LEU A 347 11.59 29.59 -1.55
C LEU A 347 12.23 30.17 -0.26
N VAL A 348 12.33 29.37 0.80
CA VAL A 348 12.98 29.75 2.08
C VAL A 348 14.45 30.08 1.90
N LEU A 349 15.21 29.27 1.15
CA LEU A 349 16.62 29.50 0.85
C LEU A 349 16.81 30.76 0.00
N ASN A 350 15.94 30.99 -0.98
CA ASN A 350 15.94 32.22 -1.76
C ASN A 350 15.55 33.46 -0.94
N THR A 351 14.63 33.35 0.04
CA THR A 351 14.31 34.45 0.96
C THR A 351 15.40 34.73 2.00
N ARG A 352 16.16 33.70 2.43
CA ARG A 352 17.36 33.86 3.27
C ARG A 352 18.48 34.60 2.54
N ASN A 353 18.65 34.36 1.24
CA ASN A 353 19.58 35.11 0.40
C ASN A 353 19.10 36.54 0.07
N ALA A 354 17.85 36.89 0.41
CA ALA A 354 17.22 38.16 0.08
C ALA A 354 16.80 39.00 1.32
N ASP A 355 17.25 38.64 2.53
CA ASP A 355 16.88 39.33 3.79
C ASP A 355 15.37 39.48 4.02
N VAL A 356 14.57 38.51 3.56
CA VAL A 356 13.10 38.50 3.77
C VAL A 356 12.75 37.57 4.95
N PRO A 357 12.10 38.07 6.02
CA PRO A 357 11.74 37.23 7.18
C PRO A 357 10.75 36.12 6.80
N LEU A 358 11.03 34.89 7.25
CA LEU A 358 10.14 33.76 7.11
C LEU A 358 8.86 33.93 7.95
N PRO A 359 7.67 33.59 7.40
CA PRO A 359 6.43 33.50 8.17
C PRO A 359 6.59 32.53 9.34
N ASP A 360 6.08 32.89 10.51
CA ASP A 360 6.20 32.08 11.72
C ASP A 360 5.26 30.86 11.65
N ASN A 361 5.76 29.76 11.09
CA ASN A 361 5.02 28.53 10.88
C ASN A 361 5.73 27.31 11.51
N ARG A 362 5.04 26.17 11.53
CA ARG A 362 5.55 24.92 12.13
C ARG A 362 6.86 24.44 11.51
N LEU A 363 7.05 24.67 10.21
CA LEU A 363 8.28 24.32 9.49
C LEU A 363 9.49 25.10 10.02
N LYS A 364 9.33 26.39 10.31
CA LYS A 364 10.36 27.21 10.95
C LYS A 364 10.74 26.69 12.34
N ARG A 365 9.75 26.33 13.16
CA ARG A 365 9.98 25.80 14.52
C ARG A 365 10.68 24.44 14.53
N TYR A 366 10.36 23.55 13.58
CA TYR A 366 11.05 22.28 13.39
C TYR A 366 12.51 22.47 12.93
N LEU A 367 12.75 23.36 11.96
CA LEU A 367 14.11 23.66 11.45
C LEU A 367 14.98 24.40 12.47
N GLU A 368 14.38 25.11 13.42
CA GLU A 368 15.06 25.79 14.53
C GLU A 368 15.27 24.89 15.76
N GLY A 369 14.90 23.60 15.69
CA GLY A 369 15.08 22.64 16.79
C GLY A 369 14.20 22.94 18.02
N LYS A 370 13.09 23.67 17.84
CA LYS A 370 12.20 24.13 18.92
C LYS A 370 10.95 23.25 19.13
N GLU A 371 10.84 22.14 18.42
CA GLU A 371 9.76 21.15 18.56
C GLU A 371 10.41 19.76 18.71
N GLU A 372 10.38 19.19 19.93
CA GLU A 372 10.83 17.81 20.21
C GLU A 372 9.78 16.78 19.79
N VAL A 373 10.20 15.54 19.52
CA VAL A 373 9.29 14.41 19.34
C VAL A 373 8.54 14.18 20.66
N PRO A 374 7.19 14.23 20.71
CA PRO A 374 6.46 14.15 21.98
C PRO A 374 6.73 12.83 22.72
N ASP A 375 7.12 12.95 23.99
CA ASP A 375 7.26 11.83 24.93
C ASP A 375 5.87 11.33 25.32
N GLY A 376 5.56 10.05 25.04
CA GLY A 376 4.19 9.52 25.19
C GLY A 376 4.02 8.09 24.69
N PRO A 377 2.78 7.60 24.44
CA PRO A 377 2.46 6.27 23.91
C PRO A 377 3.24 5.92 22.64
N ILE A 378 3.68 6.95 21.91
CA ILE A 378 4.57 6.88 20.75
C ILE A 378 5.94 6.29 21.11
N LYS A 379 6.55 6.69 22.24
CA LYS A 379 7.81 6.10 22.72
C LYS A 379 7.61 4.65 23.15
N ARG A 380 6.47 4.29 23.75
CA ARG A 380 6.13 2.89 24.11
C ARG A 380 5.94 2.00 22.88
N MET A 381 5.21 2.45 21.85
CA MET A 381 5.11 1.73 20.58
C MET A 381 6.45 1.67 19.85
N PHE A 382 7.27 2.73 19.93
CA PHE A 382 8.62 2.73 19.35
C PHE A 382 9.56 1.79 20.10
N ASP A 383 9.45 1.69 21.42
CA ASP A 383 10.22 0.77 22.27
C ASP A 383 9.75 -0.68 22.03
N GLU A 384 8.44 -0.94 21.93
CA GLU A 384 7.86 -2.25 21.58
C GLU A 384 8.23 -2.67 20.15
N TYR A 385 8.21 -1.73 19.20
CA TYR A 385 8.67 -1.93 17.83
C TYR A 385 10.19 -2.12 17.75
N LYS A 386 11.00 -1.37 18.49
CA LYS A 386 12.46 -1.53 18.60
C LYS A 386 12.84 -2.88 19.21
N GLU A 387 12.07 -3.35 20.18
CA GLU A 387 12.18 -4.70 20.78
C GLU A 387 11.75 -5.78 19.77
N LEU A 388 10.73 -5.50 18.96
CA LEU A 388 10.33 -6.32 17.81
C LEU A 388 11.45 -6.37 16.74
N VAL A 389 12.12 -5.27 16.41
CA VAL A 389 13.12 -5.22 15.33
C VAL A 389 14.57 -5.43 15.76
N GLY A 390 14.84 -5.56 17.06
CA GLY A 390 16.20 -5.74 17.58
C GLY A 390 17.10 -4.51 17.35
N TYR A 391 16.53 -3.32 17.50
CA TYR A 391 17.22 -2.06 17.24
C TYR A 391 18.22 -1.73 18.35
N ASP A 392 19.51 -1.67 18.00
CA ASP A 392 20.58 -1.28 18.92
C ASP A 392 20.71 0.25 19.01
N GLN A 393 20.37 0.81 20.17
CA GLN A 393 20.42 2.24 20.45
C GLN A 393 21.86 2.79 20.47
N ASP A 394 22.86 1.95 20.72
CA ASP A 394 24.25 2.37 20.81
C ASP A 394 24.85 2.67 19.42
N ALA A 395 24.35 2.03 18.37
CA ALA A 395 24.76 2.33 16.99
C ALA A 395 24.31 3.74 16.55
N GLU A 396 23.11 4.16 16.95
CA GLU A 396 22.55 5.47 16.62
C GLU A 396 23.24 6.61 17.39
N ARG A 397 23.62 6.35 18.64
CA ARG A 397 24.42 7.25 19.48
C ARG A 397 25.83 7.45 18.94
N ASN A 398 26.46 6.36 18.49
CA ASN A 398 27.79 6.39 17.87
C ASN A 398 27.79 7.10 16.51
N VAL A 399 26.71 7.00 15.73
CA VAL A 399 26.58 7.74 14.46
C VAL A 399 26.37 9.23 14.70
N ARG A 400 25.54 9.62 15.67
CA ARG A 400 25.38 11.04 16.08
C ARG A 400 26.67 11.65 16.58
N GLN A 401 27.39 10.96 17.46
CA GLN A 401 28.69 11.43 17.96
C GLN A 401 29.74 11.55 16.84
N ARG A 402 29.72 10.65 15.85
CA ARG A 402 30.60 10.75 14.66
C ARG A 402 30.21 11.89 13.71
N THR A 403 28.93 12.22 13.59
CA THR A 403 28.49 13.34 12.74
C THR A 403 28.76 14.69 13.39
N GLU A 404 28.60 14.79 14.71
CA GLU A 404 28.96 15.98 15.49
C GLU A 404 30.48 16.21 15.48
N SER A 405 31.28 15.16 15.62
CA SER A 405 32.75 15.27 15.55
C SER A 405 33.26 15.61 14.14
N ASN A 406 32.58 15.16 13.08
CA ASN A 406 32.99 15.46 11.71
C ASN A 406 32.64 16.91 11.30
N VAL A 407 31.55 17.47 11.82
CA VAL A 407 31.19 18.89 11.59
C VAL A 407 32.15 19.82 12.33
N GLU A 408 32.65 19.43 13.51
CA GLU A 408 33.69 20.18 14.22
C GLU A 408 35.08 20.07 13.56
N LEU A 409 35.38 18.95 12.89
CA LEU A 409 36.63 18.76 12.13
C LEU A 409 36.63 19.52 10.80
N GLU A 410 35.53 19.54 10.06
CA GLU A 410 35.42 20.32 8.81
C GLU A 410 35.52 21.84 9.06
N ALA A 411 34.97 22.33 10.18
CA ALA A 411 35.12 23.73 10.59
C ALA A 411 36.56 24.09 11.01
N ALA A 412 37.36 23.12 11.46
CA ALA A 412 38.77 23.30 11.80
C ALA A 412 39.68 23.20 10.56
N GLU A 413 39.33 22.37 9.57
CA GLU A 413 40.09 22.20 8.32
C GLU A 413 39.94 23.39 7.36
N GLU A 414 38.77 24.04 7.28
CA GLU A 414 38.59 25.29 6.50
C GLU A 414 39.39 26.47 7.09
N GLY A 415 39.71 26.44 8.38
CA GLY A 415 40.58 27.43 9.04
C GLY A 415 42.08 27.19 8.82
N SER A 416 42.48 25.95 8.48
CA SER A 416 43.89 25.54 8.40
C SER A 416 44.41 25.37 6.97
N ALA A 417 43.54 25.31 5.95
CA ALA A 417 43.89 25.19 4.54
C ALA A 417 44.52 26.44 3.88
N LYS A 418 45.10 27.36 4.67
CA LYS A 418 45.92 28.49 4.19
C LYS A 418 47.41 28.37 4.51
N GLN A 419 47.87 27.29 5.12
CA GLN A 419 49.30 27.05 5.31
C GLN A 419 49.65 25.59 5.02
N GLN A 420 50.70 25.43 4.19
CA GLN A 420 51.47 24.22 3.90
C GLN A 420 51.02 23.38 2.69
N GLU A 421 51.41 23.88 1.51
CA GLU A 421 52.02 23.04 0.48
C GLU A 421 53.40 22.55 0.97
N GLY A 422 53.73 21.28 0.74
CA GLY A 422 55.10 20.77 0.76
C GLY A 422 55.27 19.34 1.28
N GLU A 423 55.70 18.45 0.37
CA GLU A 423 56.45 17.18 0.61
C GLU A 423 55.69 16.05 1.35
N SER A 424 55.92 14.75 1.15
CA SER A 424 56.61 13.89 0.19
C SER A 424 56.29 12.44 0.61
N GLU A 425 56.15 11.55 -0.38
CA GLU A 425 56.63 10.15 -0.42
C GLU A 425 56.27 9.05 0.62
N GLN A 426 56.03 7.86 0.02
CA GLN A 426 56.33 6.47 0.45
C GLN A 426 55.31 5.64 1.26
N GLY A 427 54.67 4.69 0.55
CA GLY A 427 54.96 3.25 0.65
C GLY A 427 54.18 2.38 1.65
N SER A 428 53.43 1.38 1.17
CA SER A 428 53.70 -0.08 1.37
C SER A 428 52.48 -0.97 1.09
N GLU A 429 52.77 -2.17 0.56
CA GLU A 429 51.93 -3.35 0.30
C GLU A 429 51.23 -3.91 1.58
N VAL A 430 50.18 -4.74 1.56
CA VAL A 430 50.16 -6.19 1.22
C VAL A 430 48.72 -6.75 1.32
N LYS A 431 48.35 -7.63 0.35
CA LYS A 431 47.50 -8.87 0.31
C LYS A 431 46.41 -9.09 1.40
N GLY A 432 45.21 -9.60 1.13
CA GLY A 432 44.74 -10.62 0.18
C GLY A 432 44.17 -11.82 0.97
N GLY A 433 42.96 -12.30 0.66
CA GLY A 433 42.39 -13.53 1.26
C GLY A 433 40.89 -13.74 1.06
N GLU A 434 40.55 -14.76 0.27
CA GLU A 434 39.25 -15.34 -0.14
C GLU A 434 38.44 -15.95 1.04
N ALA A 435 37.11 -15.79 1.09
CA ALA A 435 36.01 -16.68 0.63
C ALA A 435 35.80 -18.01 1.39
N GLU A 436 34.57 -18.27 1.87
CA GLU A 436 33.78 -19.47 1.53
C GLU A 436 32.37 -19.49 2.16
N ASP A 437 31.48 -20.20 1.46
CA ASP A 437 30.03 -20.29 1.46
C ASP A 437 29.50 -21.48 2.30
N GLY A 438 28.19 -21.52 2.59
CA GLY A 438 27.55 -22.64 3.31
C GLY A 438 26.03 -22.54 3.48
N THR A 439 25.31 -23.01 2.47
CA THR A 439 23.86 -23.27 2.27
C THR A 439 23.02 -23.86 3.41
N ALA A 440 21.71 -23.53 3.44
CA ALA A 440 20.65 -24.22 4.19
C ALA A 440 19.36 -24.46 3.36
N GLN A 441 18.82 -25.68 3.43
CA GLN A 441 17.58 -26.15 2.77
C GLN A 441 16.33 -25.88 3.63
N ARG A 442 15.15 -25.71 3.01
CA ARG A 442 13.85 -25.43 3.66
C ARG A 442 12.79 -26.46 3.23
N GLU A 443 12.03 -26.95 4.21
CA GLU A 443 10.88 -27.86 4.06
C GLU A 443 9.57 -27.08 3.80
N THR A 444 8.63 -27.74 3.10
CA THR A 444 7.29 -27.27 2.74
C THR A 444 6.22 -27.76 3.73
N GLU A 445 5.30 -26.89 4.15
CA GLU A 445 4.15 -27.23 5.01
C GLU A 445 2.80 -26.88 4.35
N LYS A 446 1.79 -27.72 4.61
CA LYS A 446 0.46 -27.79 3.95
C LYS A 446 -0.61 -26.87 4.58
N ALA A 447 -1.59 -26.51 3.75
CA ALA A 447 -2.76 -25.68 4.04
C ALA A 447 -3.74 -26.26 5.08
N HIS A 448 -4.46 -25.37 5.78
CA HIS A 448 -5.42 -25.68 6.85
C HIS A 448 -6.84 -25.21 6.53
N VAL A 449 -7.81 -25.84 7.22
CA VAL A 449 -9.24 -26.03 6.91
C VAL A 449 -10.14 -24.85 7.31
N VAL A 450 -11.14 -24.51 6.47
CA VAL A 450 -12.21 -23.50 6.71
C VAL A 450 -13.47 -24.15 7.33
N LYS A 451 -14.20 -23.41 8.18
CA LYS A 451 -15.37 -23.87 8.96
C LYS A 451 -16.65 -24.08 8.12
N VAL A 452 -17.56 -24.90 8.67
CA VAL A 452 -18.73 -25.52 8.00
C VAL A 452 -19.82 -24.54 7.55
N ASP A 453 -20.15 -23.51 8.33
CA ASP A 453 -21.17 -22.51 7.93
C ASP A 453 -20.68 -21.58 6.79
N THR A 454 -19.35 -21.45 6.67
CA THR A 454 -18.70 -20.71 5.58
C THR A 454 -18.77 -21.50 4.27
N LEU A 455 -18.85 -22.83 4.33
CA LEU A 455 -18.86 -23.69 3.15
C LEU A 455 -20.18 -23.65 2.38
N GLU A 456 -21.33 -23.48 3.03
CA GLU A 456 -22.64 -23.46 2.34
C GLU A 456 -22.85 -22.17 1.52
N SER A 457 -22.59 -20.98 2.10
CA SER A 457 -22.64 -19.70 1.37
C SER A 457 -21.58 -19.61 0.26
N LEU A 458 -20.39 -20.17 0.51
CA LEU A 458 -19.35 -20.31 -0.52
C LEU A 458 -19.78 -21.30 -1.62
N GLN A 459 -20.49 -22.39 -1.28
CA GLN A 459 -21.04 -23.35 -2.24
C GLN A 459 -22.15 -22.74 -3.11
N ASP A 460 -23.01 -21.87 -2.56
CA ASP A 460 -24.03 -21.16 -3.32
C ASP A 460 -23.39 -20.17 -4.32
N PHE A 461 -22.36 -19.44 -3.88
CA PHE A 461 -21.56 -18.58 -4.76
C PHE A 461 -20.81 -19.37 -5.84
N LEU A 462 -20.21 -20.50 -5.46
CA LEU A 462 -19.55 -21.44 -6.36
C LEU A 462 -20.54 -22.04 -7.38
N SER A 463 -21.77 -22.32 -6.97
CA SER A 463 -22.82 -22.90 -7.82
C SER A 463 -23.34 -21.89 -8.84
N ALA A 464 -23.47 -20.62 -8.45
CA ALA A 464 -23.72 -19.52 -9.37
C ALA A 464 -22.57 -19.35 -10.38
N GLY A 465 -21.32 -19.52 -9.94
CA GLY A 465 -20.14 -19.43 -10.79
C GLY A 465 -19.99 -20.55 -11.83
N ARG A 466 -20.50 -21.77 -11.58
CA ARG A 466 -20.32 -22.95 -12.45
C ARG A 466 -21.44 -23.17 -13.48
N GLY A 467 -22.42 -22.28 -13.56
CA GLY A 467 -23.53 -22.39 -14.51
C GLY A 467 -23.16 -22.03 -15.95
N GLY A 468 -22.78 -23.02 -16.75
CA GLY A 468 -23.11 -23.09 -18.18
C GLY A 468 -22.07 -22.60 -19.20
N SER A 469 -21.18 -23.49 -19.65
CA SER A 469 -20.68 -23.45 -21.02
C SER A 469 -21.63 -24.28 -21.90
N PRO A 470 -22.18 -23.76 -23.01
CA PRO A 470 -22.95 -24.57 -23.94
C PRO A 470 -22.03 -25.59 -24.59
N SER A 471 -22.40 -26.86 -24.47
CA SER A 471 -21.79 -27.94 -25.25
C SER A 471 -21.99 -27.63 -26.75
N PRO A 472 -20.96 -27.69 -27.61
CA PRO A 472 -21.16 -27.47 -29.02
C PRO A 472 -21.99 -28.63 -29.57
N ALA A 473 -23.16 -28.29 -30.11
CA ALA A 473 -23.97 -29.23 -30.87
C ALA A 473 -23.33 -29.48 -32.25
N SER A 474 -23.49 -30.74 -32.67
CA SER A 474 -23.13 -31.44 -33.92
C SER A 474 -21.66 -31.76 -34.15
#